data_AF-A0A1H5QBB0-F1
#
_entry.id   AF-A0A1H5QBB0-F1
#
_cell.length_a   1.000
_cell.length_b   1.000
_cell.length_c   1.000
_cell.angle_alpha   90.00
_cell.angle_beta   90.00
_cell.angle_gamma   90.00
#
_symmetry.space_group_name_H-M   'P 1'
#
loop_
_entity.id
_entity.type
_entity.pdbx_description
1 polymer ?
#
loop_
_entity_poly.entity_id
_entity_poly.type
_entity_poly.pdbx_seq_one_letter_code
_entity_poly.pdbx_strand_id
1 'polypeptide(L)'
;MGPGRFGAADAEGLDSFAEKIVPHQVVTLVIANAATERTENGAVERRIDFSRERRMLCGACGHRWKVDLDWIDRWEQATEMCPGCGMTCEHEDSPRVTVDPDDPALDDDKVSRFSWYHTSTQPDWPTKDFDPAALLTAEARIAMGGDQRVAEWAAGQRAKALHVGTYEAAVHNMLRRIDDQAEHGAQFYLYRVHLKPSVVVREGWLVDPSNFVGDVVLGEVCPPGVDVARYLNYHEDPGGLSLALGRGAIAVVQQVAVPLTEAWDGGWVRDAVAALADIPDTVAPVTGGLSRFVRPSSPRAVLCRRLGAALAGRLPVNLQGQFASAAALAEREDPILWARRTSGLFELIDDPGRVLAALDEAQDRQVGGQVIPMP
;
A
#
# COMPACT_ATOMS: atom_id res chain seq x y z
N MET A 1 8.61 46.70 -42.99
CA MET A 1 8.78 45.24 -42.87
C MET A 1 9.00 44.94 -41.39
N GLY A 2 7.96 44.51 -40.68
CA GLY A 2 8.03 44.19 -39.25
C GLY A 2 8.04 42.67 -39.04
N PRO A 3 8.74 42.14 -38.02
CA PRO A 3 8.67 40.73 -37.70
C PRO A 3 7.38 40.42 -36.93
N GLY A 4 6.64 39.43 -37.41
CA GLY A 4 5.35 39.00 -36.89
C GLY A 4 5.45 38.29 -35.55
N ARG A 5 4.53 38.63 -34.66
CA ARG A 5 4.16 37.88 -33.45
C ARG A 5 3.52 36.55 -33.85
N PHE A 6 4.05 35.43 -33.38
CA PHE A 6 3.28 34.19 -33.21
C PHE A 6 2.96 34.01 -31.72
N GLY A 7 1.71 33.65 -31.46
CA GLY A 7 1.01 33.84 -30.20
C GLY A 7 1.47 32.91 -29.08
N ALA A 8 1.63 33.51 -27.91
CA ALA A 8 1.42 32.87 -26.62
C ALA A 8 -0.09 32.89 -26.35
N ALA A 9 -0.80 31.88 -26.81
CA ALA A 9 -2.13 31.51 -26.38
C ALA A 9 -2.10 29.98 -26.31
N ASP A 10 -2.61 29.41 -25.21
CA ASP A 10 -2.87 27.97 -24.95
C ASP A 10 -2.25 27.42 -23.64
N ALA A 11 -1.48 28.22 -22.89
CA ALA A 11 -1.04 27.83 -21.53
C ALA A 11 -2.03 28.29 -20.42
N GLU A 12 -2.67 29.45 -20.58
CA GLU A 12 -3.58 30.01 -19.57
C GLU A 12 -4.94 29.28 -19.48
N GLY A 13 -5.33 28.51 -20.50
CA GLY A 13 -6.58 27.74 -20.52
C GLY A 13 -6.56 26.46 -19.67
N LEU A 14 -5.37 25.87 -19.46
CA LEU A 14 -5.21 24.63 -18.70
C LEU A 14 -5.13 24.85 -17.18
N ASP A 15 -4.70 26.04 -16.74
CA ASP A 15 -4.62 26.39 -15.31
C ASP A 15 -5.97 26.82 -14.75
N SER A 16 -6.81 27.53 -15.53
CA SER A 16 -8.15 27.97 -15.09
C SER A 16 -9.18 26.84 -14.99
N PHE A 17 -8.96 25.70 -15.64
CA PHE A 17 -9.91 24.59 -15.66
C PHE A 17 -9.68 23.57 -14.54
N ALA A 18 -8.41 23.34 -14.15
CA ALA A 18 -8.07 22.49 -13.01
C ALA A 18 -8.66 23.03 -11.71
N GLU A 19 -8.70 24.36 -11.52
CA GLU A 19 -9.36 25.01 -10.38
C GLU A 19 -10.89 24.85 -10.37
N LYS A 20 -11.53 24.66 -11.54
CA LYS A 20 -12.99 24.56 -11.67
C LYS A 20 -13.55 23.15 -11.47
N ILE A 21 -12.71 22.11 -11.60
CA ILE A 21 -13.05 20.72 -11.27
C ILE A 21 -12.80 20.43 -9.77
N VAL A 22 -12.22 21.37 -9.02
CA VAL A 22 -12.18 21.30 -7.55
C VAL A 22 -13.50 21.88 -7.03
N PRO A 23 -14.50 21.07 -6.63
CA PRO A 23 -15.59 21.63 -5.86
C PRO A 23 -14.97 22.18 -4.56
N HIS A 24 -15.14 23.48 -4.32
CA HIS A 24 -15.11 24.05 -2.98
C HIS A 24 -16.29 23.47 -2.20
N GLN A 25 -16.24 22.18 -1.89
CA GLN A 25 -16.98 21.62 -0.80
C GLN A 25 -16.02 21.57 0.36
N VAL A 26 -16.32 22.39 1.36
CA VAL A 26 -15.98 22.10 2.74
C VAL A 26 -16.63 20.73 3.02
N VAL A 27 -15.91 19.66 2.70
CA VAL A 27 -16.28 18.31 3.09
C VAL A 27 -15.95 18.25 4.57
N THR A 28 -16.97 18.46 5.39
CA THR A 28 -16.96 18.00 6.77
C THR A 28 -16.46 16.57 6.75
N LEU A 29 -15.29 16.34 7.33
CA LEU A 29 -14.70 15.03 7.57
C LEU A 29 -15.75 14.15 8.24
N VAL A 30 -16.47 13.36 7.45
CA VAL A 30 -17.28 12.28 8.01
C VAL A 30 -16.25 11.23 8.38
N ILE A 31 -15.87 11.24 9.65
CA ILE A 31 -15.22 10.09 10.27
C ILE A 31 -16.18 8.93 10.00
N ALA A 32 -15.84 8.08 9.04
CA ALA A 32 -16.47 6.79 8.90
C ALA A 32 -16.10 6.03 10.17
N ASN A 33 -16.98 6.13 11.17
CA ASN A 33 -17.01 5.21 12.29
C ASN A 33 -17.40 3.85 11.70
N ALA A 34 -16.44 3.15 11.09
CA ALA A 34 -16.46 1.70 11.11
C ALA A 34 -16.30 1.31 12.57
N ALA A 35 -17.43 1.31 13.28
CA ALA A 35 -17.53 0.69 14.58
C ALA A 35 -17.09 -0.77 14.42
N THR A 36 -16.46 -1.31 15.45
CA THR A 36 -16.01 -2.70 15.52
C THR A 36 -17.17 -3.66 15.23
N GLU A 37 -17.38 -4.01 13.97
CA GLU A 37 -18.38 -4.98 13.54
C GLU A 37 -17.73 -6.36 13.51
N ARG A 38 -18.42 -7.35 14.09
CA ARG A 38 -18.00 -8.74 13.98
C ARG A 38 -18.38 -9.23 12.60
N THR A 39 -17.43 -9.78 11.86
CA THR A 39 -17.74 -10.54 10.65
C THR A 39 -18.47 -11.84 11.03
N GLU A 40 -19.17 -12.47 10.08
CA GLU A 40 -19.90 -13.73 10.32
C GLU A 40 -19.00 -14.86 10.87
N ASN A 41 -17.69 -14.76 10.67
CA ASN A 41 -16.66 -15.67 11.19
C ASN A 41 -16.17 -15.34 12.61
N GLY A 42 -16.69 -14.31 13.26
CA GLY A 42 -16.32 -13.89 14.61
C GLY A 42 -15.00 -13.13 14.70
N ALA A 43 -14.37 -12.82 13.55
CA ALA A 43 -13.21 -11.93 13.50
C ALA A 43 -13.64 -10.47 13.62
N VAL A 44 -12.72 -9.66 14.13
CA VAL A 44 -12.95 -8.28 14.53
C VAL A 44 -12.21 -7.36 13.57
N GLU A 45 -12.95 -6.48 12.91
CA GLU A 45 -12.34 -5.42 12.12
C GLU A 45 -11.69 -4.37 13.02
N ARG A 46 -10.45 -4.01 12.70
CA ARG A 46 -9.76 -2.90 13.36
C ARG A 46 -10.29 -1.59 12.75
N ARG A 47 -10.36 -0.54 13.57
CA ARG A 47 -10.67 0.80 13.06
C ARG A 47 -9.61 1.20 12.03
N ILE A 48 -10.06 1.50 10.82
CA ILE A 48 -9.22 2.00 9.73
C ILE A 48 -9.15 3.52 9.84
N ASP A 49 -7.93 4.05 9.92
CA ASP A 49 -7.67 5.47 9.95
C ASP A 49 -6.26 5.76 9.39
N PHE A 50 -6.20 6.21 8.14
CA PHE A 50 -4.94 6.58 7.50
C PHE A 50 -4.33 7.85 8.11
N SER A 51 -5.11 8.65 8.85
CA SER A 51 -4.69 9.94 9.43
C SER A 51 -4.47 9.91 10.93
N ARG A 52 -4.51 8.73 11.60
CA ARG A 52 -4.32 8.66 13.07
C ARG A 52 -3.03 9.34 13.52
N GLU A 53 -3.01 9.80 14.76
CA GLU A 53 -1.76 10.21 15.39
C GLU A 53 -0.84 9.01 15.59
N ARG A 54 0.47 9.22 15.48
CA ARG A 54 1.52 8.24 15.80
C ARG A 54 2.26 8.65 17.06
N ARG A 55 2.81 7.65 17.76
CA ARG A 55 3.64 7.89 18.94
C ARG A 55 5.10 7.96 18.55
N MET A 56 5.78 9.02 18.98
CA MET A 56 7.23 9.15 18.89
C MET A 56 7.89 8.79 20.22
N LEU A 57 9.10 8.24 20.15
CA LEU A 57 10.00 8.01 21.29
C LEU A 57 11.41 8.49 20.92
N CYS A 58 11.96 9.41 21.71
CA CYS A 58 13.36 9.80 21.60
C CYS A 58 14.26 8.81 22.33
N GLY A 59 15.21 8.19 21.63
CA GLY A 59 16.20 7.29 22.23
C GLY A 59 17.13 8.01 23.21
N ALA A 60 17.50 9.27 22.92
CA ALA A 60 18.46 10.00 23.74
C ALA A 60 17.91 10.50 25.08
N CYS A 61 16.67 11.02 25.13
CA CYS A 61 16.10 11.59 26.36
C CYS A 61 14.86 10.86 26.89
N GLY A 62 14.37 9.83 26.18
CA GLY A 62 13.19 9.06 26.56
C GLY A 62 11.86 9.82 26.42
N HIS A 63 11.86 11.04 25.87
CA HIS A 63 10.64 11.82 25.68
C HIS A 63 9.69 11.12 24.71
N ARG A 64 8.39 11.11 25.04
CA ARG A 64 7.32 10.47 24.27
C ARG A 64 6.21 11.48 23.97
N TRP A 65 5.77 11.56 22.73
CA TRP A 65 4.69 12.46 22.33
C TRP A 65 3.92 11.90 21.14
N LYS A 66 2.77 12.51 20.84
CA LYS A 66 1.96 12.18 19.68
C LYS A 66 2.18 13.18 18.56
N VAL A 67 2.15 12.71 17.32
CA VAL A 67 2.37 13.50 16.12
C VAL A 67 1.44 13.06 15.01
N ASP A 68 1.11 13.95 14.10
CA ASP A 68 0.50 13.60 12.82
C ASP A 68 1.58 13.21 11.80
N LEU A 69 1.14 12.81 10.61
CA LEU A 69 2.03 12.43 9.51
C LEU A 69 2.77 13.63 8.91
N ASP A 70 2.19 14.83 8.97
CA ASP A 70 2.85 16.07 8.51
C ASP A 70 4.08 16.39 9.37
N TRP A 71 4.01 16.17 10.68
CA TRP A 71 5.15 16.31 11.56
C TRP A 71 6.22 15.27 11.26
N ILE A 72 5.83 14.01 10.97
CA ILE A 72 6.79 12.95 10.59
C ILE A 72 7.50 13.30 9.27
N ASP A 73 6.78 13.78 8.27
CA ASP A 73 7.35 14.22 7.00
C ASP A 73 8.36 15.35 7.20
N ARG A 74 8.00 16.38 7.98
CA ARG A 74 8.91 17.47 8.34
C ARG A 74 10.12 17.00 9.14
N TRP A 75 9.94 16.00 10.01
CA TRP A 75 11.00 15.35 10.76
C TRP A 75 12.00 14.62 9.86
N GLU A 76 11.52 13.85 8.88
CA GLU A 76 12.35 13.17 7.89
C GLU A 76 13.13 14.15 7.01
N GLN A 77 12.58 15.34 6.78
CA GLN A 77 13.25 16.45 6.08
C GLN A 77 14.21 17.26 6.96
N ALA A 78 14.50 16.81 8.18
CA ALA A 78 15.35 17.48 9.16
C ALA A 78 14.88 18.90 9.55
N THR A 79 13.57 19.16 9.47
CA THR A 79 12.97 20.46 9.82
C THR A 79 12.29 20.48 11.19
N GLU A 80 12.17 19.33 11.85
CA GLU A 80 11.67 19.19 13.22
C GLU A 80 12.76 18.68 14.17
N MET A 81 12.54 18.85 15.47
CA MET A 81 13.45 18.41 16.53
C MET A 81 12.70 17.72 17.66
N CYS A 82 13.39 16.86 18.42
CA CYS A 82 12.84 16.34 19.66
C CYS A 82 12.45 17.51 20.60
N PRO A 83 11.20 17.61 21.06
CA PRO A 83 10.78 18.69 21.95
C PRO A 83 11.39 18.58 23.36
N GLY A 84 11.92 17.40 23.73
CA GLY A 84 12.59 17.18 25.01
C GLY A 84 14.06 17.62 25.05
N CYS A 85 14.83 17.30 24.01
CA CYS A 85 16.29 17.51 24.01
C CYS A 85 16.86 18.23 22.77
N GLY A 86 16.02 18.60 21.80
CA GLY A 86 16.45 19.28 20.57
C GLY A 86 17.16 18.38 19.55
N MET A 87 17.16 17.06 19.74
CA MET A 87 17.82 16.12 18.82
C MET A 87 17.13 16.07 17.45
N THR A 88 17.93 16.04 16.38
CA THR A 88 17.52 15.92 14.97
C THR A 88 17.49 14.46 14.49
N CYS A 89 16.97 14.23 13.28
CA CYS A 89 16.72 12.89 12.72
C CYS A 89 17.96 12.13 12.28
N GLU A 90 19.12 12.80 12.20
CA GLU A 90 20.38 12.24 11.71
C GLU A 90 21.10 11.37 12.74
N HIS A 91 20.72 11.45 14.02
CA HIS A 91 21.37 10.73 15.10
C HIS A 91 20.86 9.27 15.22
N GLU A 92 21.69 8.35 15.69
CA GLU A 92 21.28 6.96 15.93
C GLU A 92 20.15 6.89 16.97
N ASP A 93 20.31 7.60 18.08
CA ASP A 93 19.31 7.75 19.15
C ASP A 93 18.18 8.77 18.84
N SER A 94 18.01 9.14 17.58
CA SER A 94 16.99 10.12 17.18
C SER A 94 15.59 9.63 17.57
N PRO A 95 14.63 10.55 17.77
CA PRO A 95 13.22 10.23 17.74
C PRO A 95 12.83 9.27 16.62
N ARG A 96 12.16 8.18 16.99
CA ARG A 96 11.56 7.21 16.07
C ARG A 96 10.10 7.03 16.42
N VAL A 97 9.31 6.67 15.42
CA VAL A 97 7.95 6.19 15.66
C VAL A 97 8.03 4.91 16.52
N THR A 98 7.09 4.74 17.43
CA THR A 98 7.00 3.56 18.30
C THR A 98 5.57 3.07 18.38
N VAL A 99 5.39 1.85 18.86
CA VAL A 99 4.08 1.23 19.03
C VAL A 99 3.22 2.06 20.00
N ASP A 100 1.95 2.25 19.66
CA ASP A 100 0.99 2.80 20.62
C ASP A 100 0.76 1.79 21.75
N PRO A 101 1.03 2.12 23.03
CA PRO A 101 0.79 1.20 24.15
C PRO A 101 -0.67 0.72 24.25
N ASP A 102 -1.60 1.45 23.63
CA ASP A 102 -3.02 1.10 23.60
C ASP A 102 -3.41 0.27 22.36
N ASP A 103 -2.45 -0.11 21.48
CA ASP A 103 -2.73 -0.96 20.31
C ASP A 103 -3.23 -2.35 20.78
N PRO A 104 -4.45 -2.76 20.39
CA PRO A 104 -5.03 -4.00 20.86
C PRO A 104 -4.33 -5.27 20.33
N ALA A 105 -3.45 -5.17 19.33
CA ALA A 105 -2.59 -6.25 18.85
C ALA A 105 -1.36 -6.51 19.77
N LEU A 106 -1.15 -5.67 20.80
CA LEU A 106 -0.21 -5.99 21.88
C LEU A 106 -0.72 -7.12 22.80
N ASP A 107 -2.01 -7.44 22.75
CA ASP A 107 -2.62 -8.54 23.48
C ASP A 107 -2.62 -9.82 22.62
N ASP A 108 -1.81 -10.79 23.02
CA ASP A 108 -1.57 -12.05 22.30
C ASP A 108 -2.87 -12.82 22.06
N ASP A 109 -3.82 -12.78 23.01
CA ASP A 109 -5.11 -13.49 22.94
C ASP A 109 -6.06 -12.91 21.88
N LYS A 110 -5.77 -11.69 21.41
CA LYS A 110 -6.58 -10.99 20.41
C LYS A 110 -6.00 -11.08 19.01
N VAL A 111 -4.70 -11.37 18.85
CA VAL A 111 -4.02 -11.40 17.53
C VAL A 111 -4.74 -12.32 16.54
N SER A 112 -5.17 -13.51 16.96
CA SER A 112 -5.88 -14.46 16.11
C SER A 112 -7.32 -14.07 15.78
N ARG A 113 -7.88 -13.08 16.50
CA ARG A 113 -9.27 -12.60 16.34
C ARG A 113 -9.38 -11.43 15.38
N PHE A 114 -8.29 -10.76 15.04
CA PHE A 114 -8.34 -9.64 14.10
C PHE A 114 -8.39 -10.11 12.64
N SER A 115 -9.05 -9.31 11.83
CA SER A 115 -8.81 -9.30 10.38
C SER A 115 -7.43 -8.69 10.10
N TRP A 116 -6.58 -9.44 9.41
CA TRP A 116 -5.30 -8.97 8.91
C TRP A 116 -5.35 -8.82 7.39
N TYR A 117 -4.49 -7.99 6.82
CA TYR A 117 -4.56 -7.65 5.41
C TYR A 117 -3.24 -7.84 4.67
N HIS A 118 -3.35 -8.18 3.39
CA HIS A 118 -2.22 -8.27 2.48
C HIS A 118 -2.65 -7.87 1.07
N THR A 119 -1.76 -7.24 0.31
CA THR A 119 -1.97 -6.95 -1.11
C THR A 119 -0.94 -7.67 -1.96
N SER A 120 -1.41 -8.33 -3.02
CA SER A 120 -0.54 -9.06 -3.94
C SER A 120 -1.06 -8.98 -5.37
N THR A 121 -0.16 -9.13 -6.32
CA THR A 121 -0.47 -9.36 -7.74
C THR A 121 -0.74 -10.84 -8.05
N GLN A 122 -0.50 -11.74 -7.09
CA GLN A 122 -0.80 -13.16 -7.21
C GLN A 122 -2.26 -13.42 -6.85
N PRO A 123 -3.09 -13.97 -7.78
CA PRO A 123 -4.53 -14.16 -7.56
C PRO A 123 -4.87 -15.29 -6.59
N ASP A 124 -3.93 -16.16 -6.23
CA ASP A 124 -4.15 -17.32 -5.37
C ASP A 124 -3.38 -17.23 -4.04
N TRP A 125 -2.93 -16.04 -3.65
CA TRP A 125 -2.14 -15.85 -2.43
C TRP A 125 -2.95 -16.15 -1.15
N PRO A 126 -2.38 -16.86 -0.14
CA PRO A 126 -1.14 -17.63 -0.24
C PRO A 126 -1.38 -18.88 -1.09
N THR A 127 -0.46 -19.14 -2.02
CA THR A 127 -0.49 -20.32 -2.89
C THR A 127 -0.41 -21.58 -2.04
N LYS A 128 -1.39 -22.49 -2.24
CA LYS A 128 -1.52 -23.73 -1.47
C LYS A 128 -0.31 -24.65 -1.64
N ASP A 129 0.07 -24.90 -2.89
CA ASP A 129 1.19 -25.75 -3.27
C ASP A 129 2.36 -24.89 -3.76
N PHE A 130 2.87 -24.03 -2.87
CA PHE A 130 3.93 -23.08 -3.22
C PHE A 130 5.22 -23.81 -3.64
N ASP A 131 5.39 -23.97 -4.94
CA ASP A 131 6.61 -24.46 -5.57
C ASP A 131 7.33 -23.34 -6.35
N PRO A 132 8.26 -22.63 -5.71
CA PRO A 132 9.00 -21.56 -6.37
C PRO A 132 9.86 -22.08 -7.54
N ALA A 133 10.23 -23.37 -7.55
CA ALA A 133 11.04 -23.95 -8.63
C ALA A 133 10.23 -24.29 -9.88
N ALA A 134 8.90 -24.35 -9.80
CA ALA A 134 8.03 -24.68 -10.94
C ALA A 134 8.02 -23.59 -12.01
N LEU A 135 8.31 -22.34 -11.64
CA LEU A 135 8.31 -21.18 -12.54
C LEU A 135 9.66 -20.98 -13.26
N LEU A 136 10.69 -21.76 -12.92
CA LEU A 136 12.02 -21.61 -13.51
C LEU A 136 12.14 -22.37 -14.83
N THR A 137 12.59 -21.69 -15.88
CA THR A 137 12.94 -22.34 -17.15
C THR A 137 14.21 -23.19 -17.02
N ALA A 138 14.46 -24.08 -17.99
CA ALA A 138 15.68 -24.88 -18.02
C ALA A 138 16.95 -24.00 -18.06
N GLU A 139 16.91 -22.89 -18.79
CA GLU A 139 18.01 -21.93 -18.90
C GLU A 139 18.25 -21.22 -17.56
N ALA A 140 17.18 -20.81 -16.87
CA ALA A 140 17.27 -20.21 -15.54
C ALA A 140 17.88 -21.18 -14.52
N ARG A 141 17.47 -22.44 -14.55
CA ARG A 141 18.03 -23.50 -13.69
C ARG A 141 19.53 -23.71 -13.93
N ILE A 142 19.96 -23.70 -15.19
CA ILE A 142 21.40 -23.78 -15.55
C ILE A 142 22.15 -22.55 -15.03
N ALA A 143 21.61 -21.34 -15.25
CA ALA A 143 22.23 -20.10 -14.80
C ALA A 143 22.36 -20.01 -13.27
N MET A 144 21.44 -20.62 -12.53
CA MET A 144 21.48 -20.72 -11.07
C MET A 144 22.50 -21.75 -10.54
N GLY A 145 23.16 -22.51 -11.41
CA GLY A 145 24.14 -23.53 -11.04
C GLY A 145 23.56 -24.95 -10.89
N GLY A 146 22.42 -25.22 -11.51
CA GLY A 146 21.82 -26.55 -11.61
C GLY A 146 20.85 -26.90 -10.48
N ASP A 147 20.28 -28.10 -10.54
CA ASP A 147 19.12 -28.52 -9.73
C ASP A 147 19.37 -28.46 -8.21
N GLN A 148 20.60 -28.71 -7.74
CA GLN A 148 20.91 -28.59 -6.31
C GLN A 148 20.75 -27.15 -5.80
N ARG A 149 21.31 -26.17 -6.53
CA ARG A 149 21.20 -24.75 -6.17
C ARG A 149 19.76 -24.26 -6.27
N VAL A 150 19.02 -24.76 -7.27
CA VAL A 150 17.58 -24.51 -7.40
C VAL A 150 16.81 -25.06 -6.20
N ALA A 151 17.14 -26.26 -5.72
CA ALA A 151 16.50 -26.84 -4.55
C ALA A 151 16.81 -26.06 -3.26
N GLU A 152 18.07 -25.64 -3.07
CA GLU A 152 18.48 -24.77 -1.94
C GLU A 152 17.74 -23.43 -1.97
N TRP A 153 17.71 -22.77 -3.13
CA TRP A 153 16.96 -21.52 -3.32
C TRP A 153 15.46 -21.71 -3.06
N ALA A 154 14.88 -22.79 -3.58
CA ALA A 154 13.46 -23.09 -3.41
C ALA A 154 13.11 -23.40 -1.94
N ALA A 155 14.02 -24.05 -1.20
CA ALA A 155 13.89 -24.22 0.25
C ALA A 155 13.94 -22.87 0.97
N GLY A 156 14.87 -21.98 0.57
CA GLY A 156 14.94 -20.61 1.09
C GLY A 156 13.67 -19.81 0.86
N GLN A 157 13.09 -19.85 -0.34
CA GLN A 157 11.82 -19.17 -0.63
C GLN A 157 10.64 -19.73 0.19
N ARG A 158 10.61 -21.05 0.44
CA ARG A 158 9.58 -21.67 1.29
C ARG A 158 9.75 -21.30 2.77
N ALA A 159 10.98 -21.05 3.20
CA ALA A 159 11.33 -20.65 4.56
C ALA A 159 11.05 -19.17 4.86
N LYS A 160 10.72 -18.35 3.86
CA LYS A 160 10.33 -16.96 4.07
C LYS A 160 9.00 -16.85 4.80
N ALA A 161 8.94 -15.92 5.75
CA ALA A 161 7.71 -15.52 6.40
C ALA A 161 6.76 -14.84 5.39
N LEU A 162 5.46 -15.01 5.62
CA LEU A 162 4.44 -14.17 5.03
C LEU A 162 4.21 -12.94 5.90
N HIS A 163 3.94 -11.82 5.26
CA HIS A 163 3.70 -10.54 5.93
C HIS A 163 2.25 -10.12 5.73
N VAL A 164 1.56 -9.92 6.85
CA VAL A 164 0.21 -9.34 6.88
C VAL A 164 0.21 -8.16 7.85
N GLY A 165 -0.63 -7.16 7.60
CA GLY A 165 -0.67 -5.94 8.39
C GLY A 165 -2.09 -5.46 8.65
N THR A 166 -2.19 -4.20 9.06
CA THR A 166 -3.45 -3.46 9.04
C THR A 166 -3.93 -3.26 7.59
N TYR A 167 -5.19 -2.87 7.43
CA TYR A 167 -5.72 -2.49 6.12
C TYR A 167 -4.86 -1.36 5.50
N GLU A 168 -4.50 -0.37 6.32
CA GLU A 168 -3.68 0.77 5.93
C GLU A 168 -2.30 0.32 5.42
N ALA A 169 -1.62 -0.55 6.17
CA ALA A 169 -0.32 -1.09 5.76
C ALA A 169 -0.41 -1.87 4.45
N ALA A 170 -1.49 -2.62 4.22
CA ALA A 170 -1.69 -3.36 2.98
C ALA A 170 -1.91 -2.42 1.79
N VAL A 171 -2.75 -1.38 1.93
CA VAL A 171 -2.98 -0.40 0.87
C VAL A 171 -1.73 0.43 0.57
N HIS A 172 -1.00 0.88 1.59
CA HIS A 172 0.26 1.61 1.40
C HIS A 172 1.29 0.70 0.71
N ASN A 173 1.46 -0.56 1.13
CA ASN A 173 2.34 -1.52 0.45
C ASN A 173 2.00 -1.67 -1.04
N MET A 174 0.71 -1.74 -1.39
CA MET A 174 0.27 -1.77 -2.78
C MET A 174 0.73 -0.52 -3.56
N LEU A 175 0.46 0.68 -3.03
CA LEU A 175 0.84 1.92 -3.70
C LEU A 175 2.36 2.05 -3.88
N ARG A 176 3.13 1.68 -2.85
CA ARG A 176 4.59 1.61 -2.92
C ARG A 176 5.08 0.64 -4.00
N ARG A 177 4.47 -0.54 -4.12
CA ARG A 177 4.84 -1.52 -5.16
C ARG A 177 4.51 -1.06 -6.58
N ILE A 178 3.39 -0.35 -6.75
CA ILE A 178 3.05 0.27 -8.03
C ILE A 178 4.15 1.25 -8.44
N ASP A 179 4.58 2.11 -7.51
CA ASP A 179 5.61 3.14 -7.73
C ASP A 179 7.02 2.55 -7.94
N ASP A 180 7.49 1.74 -6.99
CA ASP A 180 8.91 1.35 -6.90
C ASP A 180 9.25 0.05 -7.64
N GLN A 181 8.26 -0.82 -7.91
CA GLN A 181 8.51 -2.20 -8.36
C GLN A 181 8.01 -2.49 -9.78
N ALA A 182 7.72 -1.44 -10.56
CA ALA A 182 7.26 -1.55 -11.94
C ALA A 182 6.01 -2.45 -12.13
N GLU A 183 5.18 -2.59 -11.09
CA GLU A 183 3.90 -3.28 -11.15
C GLU A 183 2.77 -2.36 -11.66
N HIS A 184 3.13 -1.26 -12.33
CA HIS A 184 2.20 -0.40 -13.04
C HIS A 184 1.37 -1.20 -14.06
N GLY A 185 0.06 -1.23 -13.86
CA GLY A 185 -0.89 -1.95 -14.72
C GLY A 185 -1.13 -3.41 -14.36
N ALA A 186 -0.47 -3.94 -13.32
CA ALA A 186 -0.82 -5.25 -12.78
C ALA A 186 -2.17 -5.21 -12.04
N GLN A 187 -2.92 -6.30 -12.10
CA GLN A 187 -4.08 -6.48 -11.25
C GLN A 187 -3.62 -6.80 -9.83
N PHE A 188 -3.97 -5.96 -8.87
CA PHE A 188 -3.78 -6.24 -7.46
C PHE A 188 -5.01 -6.92 -6.87
N TYR A 189 -4.77 -7.67 -5.81
CA TYR A 189 -5.79 -8.32 -4.99
C TYR A 189 -5.56 -7.92 -3.54
N LEU A 190 -6.64 -7.51 -2.87
CA LEU A 190 -6.64 -7.33 -1.43
C LEU A 190 -7.14 -8.61 -0.78
N TYR A 191 -6.35 -9.11 0.17
CA TYR A 191 -6.65 -10.28 0.96
C TYR A 191 -7.02 -9.88 2.37
N ARG A 192 -8.17 -10.33 2.85
CA ARG A 192 -8.50 -10.37 4.28
C ARG A 192 -8.11 -11.75 4.81
N VAL A 193 -7.32 -11.78 5.88
CA VAL A 193 -6.63 -12.95 6.40
C VAL A 193 -7.06 -13.18 7.84
N HIS A 194 -7.53 -14.39 8.12
CA HIS A 194 -7.86 -14.85 9.45
C HIS A 194 -6.91 -15.96 9.88
N LEU A 195 -6.36 -15.82 11.09
CA LEU A 195 -5.43 -16.80 11.65
C LEU A 195 -6.17 -17.94 12.32
N LYS A 196 -5.49 -19.07 12.51
CA LYS A 196 -6.04 -20.16 13.33
C LYS A 196 -6.18 -19.68 14.79
N PRO A 197 -7.27 -20.03 15.49
CA PRO A 197 -7.39 -19.70 16.92
C PRO A 197 -6.26 -20.30 17.78
N SER A 198 -5.60 -21.35 17.30
CA SER A 198 -4.53 -22.08 17.99
C SER A 198 -3.12 -21.53 17.74
N VAL A 199 -2.96 -20.42 17.02
CA VAL A 199 -1.62 -19.87 16.75
C VAL A 199 -0.94 -19.45 18.06
N VAL A 200 0.36 -19.73 18.16
CA VAL A 200 1.20 -19.25 19.25
C VAL A 200 1.90 -17.97 18.80
N VAL A 201 1.62 -16.88 19.51
CA VAL A 201 2.21 -15.56 19.25
C VAL A 201 3.52 -15.43 20.02
N ARG A 202 4.54 -14.86 19.38
CA ARG A 202 5.80 -14.50 20.04
C ARG A 202 5.55 -13.43 21.10
N GLU A 203 6.13 -13.60 22.28
CA GLU A 203 6.11 -12.55 23.31
C GLU A 203 6.77 -11.26 22.80
N GLY A 204 6.10 -10.13 23.04
CA GLY A 204 6.54 -8.81 22.60
C GLY A 204 6.45 -8.61 21.09
N TRP A 205 7.11 -7.54 20.64
CA TRP A 205 7.17 -7.15 19.24
C TRP A 205 8.62 -6.86 18.84
N LEU A 206 8.88 -6.97 17.53
CA LEU A 206 10.18 -6.73 16.93
C LEU A 206 10.22 -5.35 16.28
N VAL A 207 11.36 -4.67 16.37
CA VAL A 207 11.69 -3.63 15.40
C VAL A 207 11.75 -4.30 14.03
N ASP A 208 11.17 -3.68 13.00
CA ASP A 208 11.00 -4.24 11.65
C ASP A 208 12.15 -5.20 11.26
N PRO A 209 11.89 -6.52 11.21
CA PRO A 209 12.91 -7.54 11.03
C PRO A 209 13.36 -7.67 9.57
N SER A 210 12.76 -6.91 8.65
CA SER A 210 13.02 -6.98 7.23
C SER A 210 14.48 -6.60 6.94
N ASN A 211 15.18 -7.44 6.19
CA ASN A 211 16.52 -7.10 5.69
C ASN A 211 16.43 -6.04 4.57
N PHE A 212 17.57 -5.59 4.04
CA PHE A 212 17.65 -4.60 2.95
C PHE A 212 16.82 -4.97 1.69
N VAL A 213 16.44 -6.25 1.52
CA VAL A 213 15.65 -6.77 0.40
C VAL A 213 14.18 -7.01 0.78
N GLY A 214 13.79 -6.73 2.02
CA GLY A 214 12.42 -6.92 2.53
C GLY A 214 12.06 -8.36 2.90
N ASP A 215 13.03 -9.28 2.86
CA ASP A 215 12.79 -10.70 3.14
C ASP A 215 13.08 -11.02 4.61
N VAL A 216 12.19 -11.82 5.22
CA VAL A 216 12.37 -12.33 6.59
C VAL A 216 12.31 -13.85 6.57
N VAL A 217 13.35 -14.50 7.10
CA VAL A 217 13.34 -15.96 7.29
C VAL A 217 12.44 -16.28 8.49
N LEU A 218 11.44 -17.12 8.28
CA LEU A 218 10.43 -17.42 9.31
C LEU A 218 11.08 -17.92 10.61
N GLY A 219 12.06 -18.81 10.51
CA GLY A 219 12.75 -19.37 11.69
C GLY A 219 13.57 -18.37 12.50
N GLU A 220 13.91 -17.19 11.94
CA GLU A 220 14.65 -16.14 12.64
C GLU A 220 13.72 -15.29 13.52
N VAL A 221 12.47 -15.11 13.09
CA VAL A 221 11.45 -14.31 13.80
C VAL A 221 10.48 -15.15 14.62
N CYS A 222 10.22 -16.39 14.20
CA CYS A 222 9.37 -17.35 14.87
C CYS A 222 10.22 -18.56 15.30
N PRO A 223 10.71 -18.60 16.56
CA PRO A 223 11.43 -19.76 17.07
C PRO A 223 10.53 -21.00 17.12
N PRO A 224 11.09 -22.23 17.29
CA PRO A 224 10.30 -23.45 17.34
C PRO A 224 9.14 -23.37 18.35
N GLY A 225 7.93 -23.68 17.91
CA GLY A 225 6.71 -23.59 18.73
C GLY A 225 6.00 -22.24 18.70
N VAL A 226 6.54 -21.26 17.96
CA VAL A 226 5.90 -19.97 17.69
C VAL A 226 5.45 -19.92 16.22
N ASP A 227 4.22 -19.48 15.99
CA ASP A 227 3.63 -19.41 14.64
C ASP A 227 3.70 -18.00 14.04
N VAL A 228 3.65 -16.98 14.90
CA VAL A 228 3.44 -15.58 14.53
C VAL A 228 4.35 -14.66 15.34
N ALA A 229 5.00 -13.70 14.69
CA ALA A 229 5.75 -12.63 15.33
C ALA A 229 5.18 -11.26 14.93
N ARG A 230 4.96 -10.39 15.91
CA ARG A 230 4.58 -8.99 15.68
C ARG A 230 5.82 -8.17 15.38
N TYR A 231 5.71 -7.23 14.46
CA TYR A 231 6.73 -6.21 14.26
C TYR A 231 6.12 -4.83 14.07
N LEU A 232 6.87 -3.83 14.52
CA LEU A 232 6.57 -2.42 14.30
C LEU A 232 6.85 -2.08 12.84
N ASN A 233 5.82 -1.65 12.12
CA ASN A 233 5.94 -1.18 10.75
C ASN A 233 6.48 0.26 10.76
N TYR A 234 7.55 0.51 10.00
CA TYR A 234 8.11 1.84 9.77
C TYR A 234 7.85 2.40 8.37
N HIS A 235 7.51 1.55 7.41
CA HIS A 235 7.54 1.88 5.99
C HIS A 235 6.15 2.10 5.39
N GLU A 236 5.20 1.20 5.66
CA GLU A 236 3.85 1.25 5.09
C GLU A 236 2.78 1.72 6.08
N ASP A 237 3.02 1.60 7.37
CA ASP A 237 2.12 2.17 8.37
C ASP A 237 2.91 2.52 9.62
N PRO A 238 3.68 3.63 9.62
CA PRO A 238 4.59 3.96 10.70
C PRO A 238 3.90 3.90 12.06
N GLY A 239 4.36 3.07 12.99
CA GLY A 239 3.73 2.95 14.33
C GLY A 239 2.65 1.88 14.44
N GLY A 240 2.20 1.31 13.32
CA GLY A 240 1.30 0.17 13.29
C GLY A 240 2.02 -1.15 13.55
N LEU A 241 1.31 -2.12 14.11
CA LEU A 241 1.79 -3.50 14.23
C LEU A 241 1.35 -4.34 13.03
N SER A 242 2.32 -5.02 12.42
CA SER A 242 2.15 -6.05 11.40
C SER A 242 2.65 -7.40 11.92
N LEU A 243 2.38 -8.47 11.18
CA LEU A 243 2.74 -9.84 11.52
C LEU A 243 3.65 -10.47 10.47
N ALA A 244 4.65 -11.19 10.95
CA ALA A 244 5.41 -12.18 10.18
C ALA A 244 4.95 -13.57 10.62
N LEU A 245 4.54 -14.43 9.68
CA LEU A 245 3.93 -15.72 9.99
C LEU A 245 4.21 -16.78 8.93
N GLY A 246 4.09 -18.05 9.31
CA GLY A 246 4.10 -19.17 8.37
C GLY A 246 2.75 -19.37 7.69
N ARG A 247 2.75 -19.92 6.47
CA ARG A 247 1.50 -20.30 5.74
C ARG A 247 0.55 -21.13 6.61
N GLY A 248 1.09 -22.01 7.46
CA GLY A 248 0.32 -22.87 8.35
C GLY A 248 -0.43 -22.15 9.47
N ALA A 249 -0.12 -20.88 9.76
CA ALA A 249 -0.80 -20.08 10.77
C ALA A 249 -2.15 -19.51 10.26
N ILE A 250 -2.33 -19.43 8.94
CA ILE A 250 -3.53 -18.88 8.31
C ILE A 250 -4.62 -19.96 8.32
N ALA A 251 -5.83 -19.58 8.72
CA ALA A 251 -7.02 -20.43 8.62
C ALA A 251 -7.76 -20.16 7.31
N VAL A 252 -8.13 -18.90 7.09
CA VAL A 252 -9.01 -18.48 6.00
C VAL A 252 -8.46 -17.23 5.35
N VAL A 253 -8.64 -17.13 4.04
CA VAL A 253 -8.49 -15.88 3.30
C VAL A 253 -9.75 -15.58 2.47
N GLN A 254 -10.12 -14.31 2.45
CA GLN A 254 -11.05 -13.74 1.48
C GLN A 254 -10.28 -12.82 0.55
N GLN A 255 -10.79 -12.61 -0.66
CA GLN A 255 -10.09 -11.90 -1.70
C GLN A 255 -11.04 -11.09 -2.56
N VAL A 256 -10.61 -9.87 -2.88
CA VAL A 256 -11.22 -9.06 -3.94
C VAL A 256 -10.14 -8.48 -4.85
N ALA A 257 -10.47 -8.30 -6.13
CA ALA A 257 -9.63 -7.56 -7.06
C ALA A 257 -9.73 -6.05 -6.73
N VAL A 258 -8.59 -5.36 -6.65
CA VAL A 258 -8.53 -3.92 -6.38
C VAL A 258 -7.77 -3.17 -7.49
N PRO A 259 -8.25 -1.98 -7.92
CA PRO A 259 -9.52 -1.37 -7.54
C PRO A 259 -10.75 -2.17 -8.02
N LEU A 260 -11.88 -2.06 -7.32
CA LEU A 260 -13.11 -2.77 -7.67
C LEU A 260 -13.62 -2.33 -9.05
N THR A 261 -14.03 -3.28 -9.90
CA THR A 261 -14.47 -3.01 -11.28
C THR A 261 -15.81 -2.29 -11.37
N GLU A 262 -16.69 -2.54 -10.40
CA GLU A 262 -18.03 -1.92 -10.31
C GLU A 262 -18.03 -0.61 -9.50
N ALA A 263 -16.85 -0.15 -9.05
CA ALA A 263 -16.71 1.13 -8.39
C ALA A 263 -16.89 2.27 -9.42
N TRP A 264 -18.15 2.70 -9.52
CA TRP A 264 -18.57 4.10 -9.57
C TRP A 264 -18.98 4.71 -10.92
N ASP A 265 -20.20 5.24 -10.89
CA ASP A 265 -20.81 6.21 -11.80
C ASP A 265 -20.63 7.64 -11.23
N GLY A 266 -19.37 8.00 -11.03
CA GLY A 266 -19.00 9.21 -10.29
C GLY A 266 -19.13 10.51 -11.02
N GLY A 267 -19.49 11.56 -10.26
CA GLY A 267 -19.28 12.94 -10.72
C GLY A 267 -17.83 13.16 -11.15
N TRP A 268 -16.86 12.81 -10.30
CA TRP A 268 -15.44 13.00 -10.61
C TRP A 268 -14.99 12.21 -11.85
N VAL A 269 -15.35 10.93 -12.00
CA VAL A 269 -14.97 10.12 -13.17
C VAL A 269 -15.58 10.71 -14.44
N ARG A 270 -16.85 11.09 -14.43
CA ARG A 270 -17.51 11.74 -15.58
C ARG A 270 -16.83 13.06 -15.93
N ASP A 271 -16.53 13.89 -14.93
CA ASP A 271 -15.91 15.20 -15.13
C ASP A 271 -14.48 15.07 -15.65
N ALA A 272 -13.71 14.13 -15.13
CA ALA A 272 -12.35 13.82 -15.58
C ALA A 272 -12.35 13.30 -17.03
N VAL A 273 -13.25 12.38 -17.37
CA VAL A 273 -13.41 11.87 -18.75
C VAL A 273 -13.82 12.99 -19.70
N ALA A 274 -14.81 13.82 -19.31
CA ALA A 274 -15.23 14.96 -20.11
C ALA A 274 -14.09 15.95 -20.34
N ALA A 275 -13.28 16.22 -19.32
CA ALA A 275 -12.11 17.09 -19.43
C ALA A 275 -11.01 16.51 -20.35
N LEU A 276 -10.94 15.18 -20.51
CA LEU A 276 -9.93 14.50 -21.31
C LEU A 276 -10.38 14.23 -22.76
N ALA A 277 -11.68 14.32 -23.06
CA ALA A 277 -12.28 13.90 -24.33
C ALA A 277 -11.62 14.56 -25.56
N ASP A 278 -11.35 15.86 -25.47
CA ASP A 278 -10.81 16.66 -26.58
C ASP A 278 -9.30 16.94 -26.45
N ILE A 279 -8.64 16.39 -25.43
CA ILE A 279 -7.23 16.65 -25.18
C ILE A 279 -6.37 15.71 -26.03
N PRO A 280 -5.45 16.25 -26.86
CA PRO A 280 -4.57 15.43 -27.71
C PRO A 280 -3.65 14.52 -26.89
N ASP A 281 -3.47 13.29 -27.38
CA ASP A 281 -2.46 12.36 -26.85
C ASP A 281 -1.11 12.44 -27.57
N THR A 282 -1.00 13.35 -28.54
CA THR A 282 0.21 13.46 -29.34
C THR A 282 1.31 14.13 -28.53
N VAL A 283 2.44 13.44 -28.45
CA VAL A 283 3.65 13.97 -27.84
C VAL A 283 4.32 14.91 -28.84
N ALA A 284 4.46 16.19 -28.50
CA ALA A 284 5.19 17.13 -29.33
C ALA A 284 6.69 16.77 -29.36
N PRO A 285 7.36 16.82 -30.52
CA PRO A 285 8.79 16.53 -30.60
C PRO A 285 9.59 17.58 -29.79
N VAL A 286 10.38 17.11 -28.82
CA VAL A 286 11.27 17.99 -28.04
C VAL A 286 12.48 18.33 -28.90
N THR A 287 12.60 19.60 -29.28
CA THR A 287 13.75 20.14 -29.99
C THR A 287 14.68 20.87 -29.00
N GLY A 288 15.95 20.49 -28.94
CA GLY A 288 16.97 21.14 -28.10
C GLY A 288 17.93 20.20 -27.37
N GLY A 289 19.05 20.73 -26.86
CA GLY A 289 20.16 19.95 -26.26
C GLY A 289 19.85 19.23 -24.93
N LEU A 290 18.69 19.49 -24.33
CA LEU A 290 18.20 18.81 -23.11
C LEU A 290 17.16 17.71 -23.43
N SER A 291 16.86 17.44 -24.70
CA SER A 291 15.88 16.42 -25.11
C SER A 291 16.20 15.01 -24.59
N ARG A 292 17.48 14.72 -24.30
CA ARG A 292 17.93 13.46 -23.67
C ARG A 292 17.56 13.32 -22.20
N PHE A 293 17.15 14.40 -21.52
CA PHE A 293 16.86 14.42 -20.09
C PHE A 293 15.38 14.66 -19.76
N VAL A 294 14.56 15.02 -20.75
CA VAL A 294 13.13 15.29 -20.55
C VAL A 294 12.34 14.24 -21.32
N ARG A 295 11.63 13.37 -20.61
CA ARG A 295 10.67 12.46 -21.23
C ARG A 295 9.45 13.28 -21.64
N PRO A 296 9.18 13.49 -22.93
CA PRO A 296 8.07 14.32 -23.33
C PRO A 296 6.74 13.67 -22.96
N SER A 297 5.83 14.49 -22.45
CA SER A 297 4.48 14.09 -22.07
C SER A 297 3.47 14.67 -23.05
N SER A 298 2.44 13.91 -23.41
CA SER A 298 1.30 14.47 -24.13
C SER A 298 0.55 15.49 -23.26
N PRO A 299 -0.15 16.47 -23.85
CA PRO A 299 -1.05 17.36 -23.10
C PRO A 299 -2.03 16.58 -22.21
N ARG A 300 -2.52 15.43 -22.69
CA ARG A 300 -3.36 14.51 -21.92
C ARG A 300 -2.67 13.98 -20.67
N ALA A 301 -1.45 13.47 -20.81
CA ALA A 301 -0.68 12.97 -19.67
C ALA A 301 -0.40 14.07 -18.63
N VAL A 302 -0.22 15.33 -19.07
CA VAL A 302 -0.09 16.49 -18.16
C VAL A 302 -1.39 16.73 -17.38
N LEU A 303 -2.55 16.71 -18.04
CA LEU A 303 -3.84 16.90 -17.38
C LEU A 303 -4.15 15.75 -16.41
N CYS A 304 -3.92 14.50 -16.80
CA CYS A 304 -4.05 13.34 -15.92
C CYS A 304 -3.20 13.49 -14.65
N ARG A 305 -1.93 13.91 -14.77
CA ARG A 305 -1.07 14.16 -13.60
C ARG A 305 -1.63 15.25 -12.69
N ARG A 306 -2.20 16.34 -13.25
CA ARG A 306 -2.81 17.42 -12.46
C ARG A 306 -4.04 16.92 -11.70
N LEU A 307 -4.92 16.18 -12.37
CA LEU A 307 -6.10 15.59 -11.77
C LEU A 307 -5.74 14.56 -10.68
N GLY A 308 -4.75 13.70 -10.95
CA GLY A 308 -4.21 12.74 -9.98
C GLY A 308 -3.58 13.44 -8.77
N ALA A 309 -2.79 14.50 -8.99
CA ALA A 309 -2.20 15.29 -7.90
C ALA A 309 -3.26 16.02 -7.05
N ALA A 310 -4.35 16.47 -7.66
CA ALA A 310 -5.46 17.09 -6.92
C ALA A 310 -6.16 16.08 -5.98
N LEU A 311 -6.31 14.82 -6.41
CA LEU A 311 -6.77 13.74 -5.52
C LEU A 311 -5.70 13.41 -4.47
N ALA A 312 -4.43 13.29 -4.87
CA ALA A 312 -3.32 13.01 -3.96
C ALA A 312 -3.27 14.03 -2.81
N GLY A 313 -3.46 15.32 -3.07
CA GLY A 313 -3.45 16.37 -2.06
C GLY A 313 -4.56 16.29 -1.01
N ARG A 314 -5.54 15.39 -1.18
CA ARG A 314 -6.57 15.07 -0.17
C ARG A 314 -6.18 13.91 0.75
N LEU A 315 -5.11 13.20 0.42
CA LEU A 315 -4.60 12.07 1.19
C LEU A 315 -3.55 12.53 2.20
N PRO A 316 -3.29 11.73 3.26
CA PRO A 316 -2.17 11.97 4.15
C PRO A 316 -0.83 12.09 3.42
N VAL A 317 0.05 12.97 3.90
CA VAL A 317 1.30 13.38 3.23
C VAL A 317 2.17 12.20 2.76
N ASN A 318 2.26 11.14 3.57
CA ASN A 318 3.06 9.94 3.30
C ASN A 318 2.52 9.08 2.14
N LEU A 319 1.26 9.29 1.71
CA LEU A 319 0.64 8.58 0.59
C LEU A 319 0.59 9.42 -0.69
N GLN A 320 0.75 10.74 -0.61
CA GLN A 320 0.51 11.62 -1.75
C GLN A 320 1.43 11.30 -2.94
N GLY A 321 2.72 11.11 -2.68
CA GLY A 321 3.71 10.79 -3.73
C GLY A 321 3.40 9.48 -4.43
N GLN A 322 3.23 8.39 -3.66
CA GLN A 322 2.97 7.06 -4.18
C GLN A 322 1.61 6.99 -4.89
N PHE A 323 0.58 7.64 -4.35
CA PHE A 323 -0.71 7.74 -5.02
C PHE A 323 -0.60 8.52 -6.34
N ALA A 324 0.09 9.66 -6.35
CA ALA A 324 0.27 10.45 -7.57
C ALA A 324 1.02 9.66 -8.65
N SER A 325 2.01 8.86 -8.26
CA SER A 325 2.70 7.93 -9.16
C SER A 325 1.76 6.83 -9.66
N ALA A 326 1.00 6.19 -8.77
CA ALA A 326 0.01 5.19 -9.14
C ALA A 326 -1.08 5.75 -10.07
N ALA A 327 -1.47 7.02 -9.90
CA ALA A 327 -2.44 7.73 -10.73
C ALA A 327 -1.87 8.22 -12.08
N ALA A 328 -0.59 7.96 -12.39
CA ALA A 328 -0.02 8.33 -13.68
C ALA A 328 -0.74 7.61 -14.84
N LEU A 329 -0.89 8.33 -15.95
CA LEU A 329 -1.46 7.78 -17.20
C LEU A 329 -0.45 6.83 -17.84
N ALA A 330 -0.85 5.58 -18.08
CA ALA A 330 -0.04 4.63 -18.84
C ALA A 330 -0.06 4.97 -20.35
N GLU A 331 0.95 4.50 -21.09
CA GLU A 331 1.07 4.81 -22.52
C GLU A 331 -0.15 4.26 -23.29
N ARG A 332 -0.87 5.16 -23.99
CA ARG A 332 -2.10 4.85 -24.75
C ARG A 332 -3.25 4.29 -23.89
N GLU A 333 -3.23 4.52 -22.58
CA GLU A 333 -4.34 4.15 -21.71
C GLU A 333 -5.60 4.95 -22.08
N ASP A 334 -6.74 4.27 -22.10
CA ASP A 334 -8.03 4.90 -22.35
C ASP A 334 -8.41 5.84 -21.18
N PRO A 335 -8.84 7.08 -21.42
CA PRO A 335 -9.20 8.03 -20.35
C PRO A 335 -10.26 7.53 -19.36
N ILE A 336 -11.20 6.70 -19.81
CA ILE A 336 -12.25 6.14 -18.95
C ILE A 336 -11.62 5.09 -18.03
N LEU A 337 -10.78 4.21 -18.57
CA LEU A 337 -10.05 3.22 -17.77
C LEU A 337 -9.12 3.89 -16.76
N TRP A 338 -8.37 4.91 -17.17
CA TRP A 338 -7.51 5.69 -16.29
C TRP A 338 -8.29 6.36 -15.16
N ALA A 339 -9.40 7.03 -15.47
CA ALA A 339 -10.22 7.75 -14.49
C ALA A 339 -10.84 6.77 -13.47
N ARG A 340 -11.38 5.64 -13.95
CA ARG A 340 -11.93 4.59 -13.07
C ARG A 340 -10.88 4.01 -12.16
N ARG A 341 -9.72 3.63 -12.70
CA ARG A 341 -8.61 3.09 -11.93
C ARG A 341 -8.14 4.07 -10.86
N THR A 342 -7.92 5.34 -11.24
CA THR A 342 -7.45 6.39 -10.33
C THR A 342 -8.46 6.66 -9.21
N SER A 343 -9.75 6.77 -9.54
CA SER A 343 -10.83 6.94 -8.55
C SER A 343 -10.93 5.73 -7.63
N GLY A 344 -10.88 4.52 -8.16
CA GLY A 344 -10.97 3.30 -7.37
C GLY A 344 -9.78 3.13 -6.41
N LEU A 345 -8.57 3.55 -6.80
CA LEU A 345 -7.42 3.59 -5.90
C LEU A 345 -7.62 4.61 -4.77
N PHE A 346 -8.26 5.75 -5.06
CA PHE A 346 -8.54 6.78 -4.06
C PHE A 346 -9.59 6.30 -3.05
N GLU A 347 -10.62 5.59 -3.53
CA GLU A 347 -11.69 5.04 -2.68
C GLU A 347 -11.19 3.99 -1.68
N LEU A 348 -10.12 3.26 -1.99
CA LEU A 348 -9.48 2.36 -1.00
C LEU A 348 -9.04 3.12 0.27
N ILE A 349 -8.80 4.42 0.18
CA ILE A 349 -8.34 5.24 1.29
C ILE A 349 -9.48 6.09 1.86
N ASP A 350 -10.26 6.73 0.99
CA ASP A 350 -11.33 7.68 1.36
C ASP A 350 -12.60 6.96 1.88
N ASP A 351 -12.94 5.79 1.33
CA ASP A 351 -14.13 5.01 1.68
C ASP A 351 -13.83 3.49 1.69
N PRO A 352 -13.03 3.00 2.66
CA PRO A 352 -12.66 1.58 2.73
C PRO A 352 -13.86 0.66 2.91
N GLY A 353 -15.01 1.18 3.39
CA GLY A 353 -16.21 0.40 3.70
C GLY A 353 -16.75 -0.38 2.51
N ARG A 354 -16.65 0.15 1.29
CA ARG A 354 -17.07 -0.55 0.06
C ARG A 354 -16.27 -1.80 -0.20
N VAL A 355 -14.95 -1.72 -0.01
CA VAL A 355 -14.05 -2.85 -0.23
C VAL A 355 -14.20 -3.89 0.88
N LEU A 356 -14.47 -3.45 2.12
CA LEU A 356 -14.83 -4.35 3.21
C LEU A 356 -16.14 -5.10 2.93
N ALA A 357 -17.18 -4.41 2.46
CA ALA A 357 -18.43 -5.05 2.07
C ALA A 357 -18.23 -6.07 0.94
N ALA A 358 -17.41 -5.74 -0.07
CA ALA A 358 -17.06 -6.69 -1.12
C ALA A 358 -16.28 -7.91 -0.59
N LEU A 359 -15.45 -7.74 0.45
CA LEU A 359 -14.77 -8.84 1.14
C LEU A 359 -15.71 -9.69 1.99
N ASP A 360 -16.75 -9.10 2.58
CA ASP A 360 -17.79 -9.84 3.32
C ASP A 360 -18.61 -10.74 2.39
N GLU A 361 -18.83 -10.32 1.15
CA GLU A 361 -19.49 -11.12 0.11
C GLU A 361 -18.55 -12.14 -0.55
N ALA A 362 -17.23 -11.97 -0.40
CA ALA A 362 -16.25 -12.85 -1.02
C ALA A 362 -16.21 -14.22 -0.35
N GLN A 363 -15.99 -15.27 -1.15
CA GLN A 363 -15.92 -16.64 -0.65
C GLN A 363 -14.68 -16.86 0.22
N ASP A 364 -14.90 -17.52 1.35
CA ASP A 364 -13.84 -17.98 2.23
C ASP A 364 -13.04 -19.11 1.59
N ARG A 365 -11.72 -18.93 1.51
CA ARG A 365 -10.79 -19.97 1.08
C ARG A 365 -9.97 -20.48 2.27
N GLN A 366 -10.11 -21.76 2.56
CA GLN A 366 -9.33 -22.45 3.60
C GLN A 366 -7.86 -22.62 3.17
N VAL A 367 -6.93 -22.22 4.03
CA VAL A 367 -5.48 -22.36 3.80
C VAL A 367 -4.96 -23.58 4.57
N GLY A 368 -4.98 -24.74 3.91
CA GLY A 368 -4.39 -25.97 4.42
C GLY A 368 -5.23 -26.69 5.49
N GLY A 369 -6.20 -27.48 5.03
CA GLY A 369 -6.77 -28.58 5.80
C GLY A 369 -6.23 -29.92 5.30
N GLN A 370 -5.74 -30.77 6.22
CA GLN A 370 -5.79 -32.21 5.98
C GLN A 370 -7.27 -32.58 5.82
N VAL A 371 -7.61 -33.23 4.71
CA VAL A 371 -8.84 -34.03 4.65
C VAL A 371 -8.62 -35.14 5.67
N ILE A 372 -9.25 -35.03 6.86
CA ILE A 372 -9.39 -36.19 7.74
C ILE A 372 -10.40 -37.09 7.02
N PRO A 373 -10.02 -38.28 6.49
CA PRO A 373 -11.02 -39.21 5.99
C PRO A 373 -11.90 -39.60 7.18
N MET A 374 -13.20 -39.33 7.09
CA MET A 374 -14.13 -39.90 8.06
C MET A 374 -14.14 -41.42 7.89
N PRO A 375 -14.17 -42.19 9.00
CA PRO A 375 -14.13 -43.65 8.99
C PRO A 375 -15.34 -44.31 8.31
#